data_AF-A0A3D5ZJ42-F1
#
_entry.id   AF-A0A3D5ZJ42-F1
#
_cell.length_a   1.000
_cell.length_b   1.000
_cell.length_c   1.000
_cell.angle_alpha   90.00
_cell.angle_beta   90.00
_cell.angle_gamma   90.00
#
_symmetry.space_group_name_H-M   'P 1'
#
loop_
_entity.id
_entity.type
_entity.pdbx_description
1 polymer ?
#
loop_
_entity_poly.entity_id
_entity_poly.type
_entity_poly.pdbx_seq_one_letter_code
_entity_poly.pdbx_strand_id
1 'polypeptide(L)' 'MALQAKAKKPNVFKRLGNFFVKSWSELKKVAWPSFQTVLKNTGIVLLVVLFFALLLFGVDSLFAWLISLTSK' A
#
# COMPACT_ATOMS: atom_id res chain seq x y z
N MET A 1 -29.10 -53.94 -4.61
CA MET A 1 -29.41 -52.57 -5.08
C MET A 1 -28.51 -51.59 -4.33
N ALA A 2 -27.33 -51.28 -4.85
CA ALA A 2 -26.46 -50.24 -4.28
C ALA A 2 -26.34 -49.13 -5.32
N LEU A 3 -27.18 -48.11 -5.18
CA LEU A 3 -27.15 -46.93 -6.04
C LEU A 3 -25.89 -46.13 -5.69
N GLN A 4 -24.86 -46.29 -6.51
CA GLN A 4 -23.65 -45.46 -6.53
C GLN A 4 -24.06 -43.98 -6.60
N ALA A 5 -23.89 -43.24 -5.51
CA ALA A 5 -24.12 -41.81 -5.45
C ALA A 5 -23.08 -41.11 -6.34
N LYS A 6 -23.46 -40.77 -7.58
CA LYS A 6 -22.65 -39.98 -8.51
C LYS A 6 -22.23 -38.67 -7.85
N ALA A 7 -20.94 -38.55 -7.53
CA ALA A 7 -20.32 -37.32 -7.09
C ALA A 7 -20.54 -36.22 -8.15
N LYS A 8 -21.44 -35.29 -7.85
CA LYS A 8 -21.80 -34.14 -8.69
C LYS A 8 -20.56 -33.28 -8.90
N LYS A 9 -20.15 -33.08 -10.17
CA LYS A 9 -19.03 -32.20 -10.54
C LYS A 9 -19.15 -30.87 -9.80
N PRO A 10 -18.11 -30.39 -9.09
CA PRO A 10 -18.21 -29.14 -8.36
C PRO A 10 -18.42 -27.98 -9.35
N ASN A 11 -19.49 -27.21 -9.15
CA ASN A 11 -19.80 -25.99 -9.91
C ASN A 11 -18.60 -25.02 -9.89
N VAL A 12 -18.43 -24.26 -10.98
CA VAL A 12 -17.36 -23.26 -11.17
C VAL A 12 -17.27 -22.26 -10.00
N PHE A 13 -18.42 -21.89 -9.42
CA PHE A 13 -18.52 -21.07 -8.21
C PHE A 13 -17.84 -21.67 -6.97
N LYS A 14 -17.94 -23.00 -6.77
CA LYS A 14 -17.28 -23.70 -5.66
C LYS A 14 -15.76 -23.76 -5.87
N ARG A 15 -15.32 -23.83 -7.14
CA ARG A 15 -13.91 -23.78 -7.52
C ARG A 15 -13.34 -22.38 -7.25
N LEU A 16 -14.06 -21.33 -7.62
CA LEU A 16 -13.69 -19.94 -7.37
C LEU A 16 -13.63 -19.60 -5.88
N GLY A 17 -14.63 -20.04 -5.10
CA GLY A 17 -14.60 -19.90 -3.64
C GLY A 17 -13.39 -20.58 -2.99
N ASN A 18 -13.03 -21.78 -3.44
CA ASN A 18 -11.81 -22.46 -2.96
C ASN A 18 -10.52 -21.70 -3.33
N PHE A 19 -10.47 -20.97 -4.44
CA PHE A 19 -9.31 -20.12 -4.76
C PHE A 19 -9.20 -18.94 -3.79
N PHE A 20 -10.29 -18.24 -3.48
CA PHE A 20 -10.28 -17.16 -2.49
C PHE A 20 -9.88 -17.64 -1.09
N VAL A 21 -10.37 -18.81 -0.68
CA VAL A 21 -9.98 -19.42 0.61
C VAL A 21 -8.50 -19.76 0.65
N LYS A 22 -7.93 -20.30 -0.44
CA LYS A 22 -6.49 -20.55 -0.55
C LYS A 22 -5.69 -19.26 -0.50
N SER A 23 -6.06 -18.23 -1.26
CA SER A 23 -5.40 -16.92 -1.22
C SER A 23 -5.45 -16.28 0.16
N TRP A 24 -6.58 -16.39 0.87
CA TRP A 24 -6.70 -15.90 2.25
C TRP A 24 -5.82 -16.68 3.23
N SER A 25 -5.68 -18.00 3.03
CA SER A 25 -4.77 -18.84 3.81
C SER A 25 -3.30 -18.45 3.61
N GLU A 26 -2.91 -18.11 2.37
CA GLU A 26 -1.57 -17.59 2.07
C GLU A 26 -1.35 -16.18 2.64
N LEU A 27 -2.36 -15.31 2.58
CA LEU A 27 -2.29 -13.96 3.19
C LEU A 27 -2.11 -14.01 4.71
N LYS A 28 -2.62 -15.05 5.39
CA LYS A 28 -2.36 -15.26 6.82
C LYS A 28 -0.91 -15.64 7.14
N LYS A 29 -0.16 -16.17 6.16
CA LYS A 29 1.29 -16.43 6.31
C LYS A 29 2.12 -15.16 6.19
N VAL A 30 1.55 -14.08 5.65
CA VAL A 30 2.20 -12.78 5.64
C VAL A 30 2.14 -12.23 7.07
N ALA A 31 3.29 -12.16 7.71
CA ALA A 31 3.44 -11.51 9.00
C ALA A 31 3.18 -10.01 8.82
N TRP A 32 1.92 -9.60 9.00
CA TRP A 32 1.56 -8.19 8.95
C TRP A 32 2.28 -7.48 10.09
N PRO A 33 3.09 -6.46 9.78
CA PRO A 33 3.77 -5.69 10.79
C PRO A 33 2.74 -5.06 11.73
N SER A 34 3.13 -4.84 12.98
CA SER A 34 2.25 -4.18 13.94
C SER A 34 1.80 -2.82 13.41
N PHE A 35 0.55 -2.44 13.67
CA PHE A 35 0.01 -1.14 13.25
C PHE A 35 0.89 0.03 13.73
N GLN A 36 1.54 -0.11 14.89
CA GLN A 36 2.49 0.87 15.40
C GLN A 36 3.74 1.02 14.52
N THR A 37 4.26 -0.09 13.98
CA THR A 37 5.41 -0.06 13.06
C THR A 37 5.07 0.69 11.78
N VAL A 38 3.86 0.44 11.24
CA VAL A 38 3.38 1.14 10.03
C VAL A 38 3.26 2.64 10.31
N LEU A 39 2.68 3.03 11.45
CA LEU A 39 2.50 4.44 11.80
C LEU A 39 3.83 5.18 12.03
N LYS A 40 4.83 4.51 12.62
CA LYS A 40 6.18 5.06 12.78
C LYS A 40 6.83 5.32 11.42
N ASN A 41 6.74 4.36 10.51
CA ASN A 41 7.33 4.49 9.18
C ASN A 41 6.66 5.59 8.36
N THR A 42 5.32 5.68 8.37
CA THR A 42 4.59 6.76 7.69
C THR A 42 4.87 8.12 8.33
N GLY A 43 5.00 8.18 9.66
CA GLY A 43 5.38 9.40 10.38
C GLY A 43 6.77 9.92 9.99
N ILE A 44 7.75 9.03 9.85
CA ILE A 44 9.09 9.40 9.38
C ILE A 44 9.03 9.95 7.95
N VAL A 45 8.28 9.30 7.06
CA VAL A 45 8.12 9.78 5.68
C VAL A 45 7.49 11.18 5.65
N LEU A 46 6.46 11.44 6.46
CA LEU A 46 5.84 12.76 6.57
C LEU A 46 6.83 13.84 7.03
N LEU A 47 7.69 13.52 8.02
CA LEU A 47 8.75 14.42 8.46
C LEU A 47 9.74 14.74 7.33
N VAL A 48 10.18 13.73 6.59
CA VAL A 48 11.11 13.91 5.47
C VAL A 48 10.48 14.76 4.37
N VAL A 49 9.22 14.51 4.02
CA VAL A 49 8.50 15.31 3.01
C VAL A 49 8.39 16.76 3.46
N LEU A 50 8.05 17.01 4.73
CA LEU A 50 7.94 18.37 5.26
C LEU A 50 9.28 19.10 5.25
N PHE A 51 10.38 18.40 5.57
CA PHE A 51 11.73 18.93 5.51
C PHE A 51 12.11 19.36 4.09
N PHE A 52 11.91 18.50 3.10
CA PHE A 52 12.20 18.85 1.70
C PHE A 52 11.28 19.97 1.19
N ALA A 53 10.01 20.00 1.60
CA ALA A 53 9.10 21.08 1.25
C ALA A 53 9.61 22.44 1.76
N LEU A 54 10.09 22.51 3.01
CA LEU A 54 10.68 23.73 3.57
C LEU A 54 11.98 24.14 2.88
N LEU A 55 12.84 23.16 2.57
CA LEU A 55 14.09 23.43 1.83
C LEU A 55 13.81 24.01 0.45
N LEU A 56 12.94 23.37 -0.33
CA LEU A 56 12.56 23.85 -1.66
C LEU A 56 11.92 25.23 -1.56
N PHE A 57 10.97 25.43 -0.64
CA PHE A 57 10.35 26.73 -0.43
C PHE A 57 11.36 27.84 -0.10
N GLY A 58 12.35 27.56 0.75
CA GLY A 58 13.41 28.51 1.07
C GLY A 58 14.28 28.85 -0.14
N VAL A 59 14.67 27.83 -0.91
CA VAL A 59 15.47 27.98 -2.13
C VAL A 59 14.70 28.74 -3.22
N ASP A 60 13.45 28.41 -3.46
CA ASP A 60 12.57 29.09 -4.41
C ASP A 60 12.38 30.56 -4.04
N SER A 61 12.15 30.85 -2.76
CA SER A 61 12.04 32.22 -2.26
C SER A 61 13.33 33.02 -2.44
N LEU A 62 14.48 32.38 -2.21
CA LEU A 62 15.79 33.00 -2.36
C LEU A 62 16.10 33.29 -3.83
N PHE A 63 15.81 32.35 -4.72
CA PHE A 63 15.94 32.57 -6.17
C PHE A 63 14.98 33.65 -6.69
N ALA A 64 13.73 33.67 -6.24
CA ALA A 64 12.77 34.70 -6.60
C ALA A 64 13.26 36.10 -6.18
N TRP A 65 13.83 36.22 -4.98
CA TRP A 65 14.44 37.46 -4.50
C TRP A 65 15.65 37.87 -5.35
N LEU A 66 16.53 36.92 -5.67
CA LEU A 66 17.70 37.16 -6.52
C LEU A 66 17.28 37.68 -7.91
N ILE A 67 16.32 37.02 -8.56
CA ILE A 67 15.82 37.43 -9.89
C ILE A 67 15.18 38.82 -9.84
N SER A 68 14.42 39.11 -8.79
CA SER A 68 13.81 40.44 -8.58
C SER A 68 14.85 41.56 -8.45
N LEU A 69 16.01 41.26 -7.86
CA LEU A 69 17.13 42.21 -7.77
C LEU A 69 17.82 42.45 -9.11
N THR A 70 18.04 41.40 -9.90
CA THR A 70 18.73 41.51 -11.20
C THR A 70 17.81 42.04 -12.31
N SER A 71 16.49 41.95 -12.14
CA SER A 71 15.49 42.44 -13.11
C SER A 71 15.18 43.94 -12.97
N LYS A 72 15.96 44.69 -12.17
CA LYS A 72 15.96 46.16 -12.13
C LYS A 72 16.93 46.77 -13.12
#